data_AF-A0A3M2KPV0-F1
#
_entry.id   AF-A0A3M2KPV0-F1
#
_cell.length_a   1.000
_cell.length_b   1.000
_cell.length_c   1.000
_cell.angle_alpha   90.00
_cell.angle_beta   90.00
_cell.angle_gamma   90.00
#
_symmetry.space_group_name_H-M   'P 1'
#
loop_
_entity.id
_entity.type
_entity.pdbx_description
1 polymer ?
#
loop_
_entity_poly.entity_id
_entity_poly.type
_entity_poly.pdbx_seq_one_letter_code
_entity_poly.pdbx_strand_id
1 'polypeptide(L)'
;MNVALDIPLRVAELIEPIPGASPTGEDVARSEDPIAGALYSDLEMAFSQFGPVDYAANARKAADILRQYGKHLRVAAWLCLCWSRTDGLAGFRDGLLLIKELLTRYGDQLHPAKPKQRSAAVQFLNDTRFRALEKVSPSPADGETAGQISGIFQELNRLCGEQFSEQPPNLGNLSGLVEKLSRFGPASAESPSNADPVPTSAEPPARAAATDGNAPNRSAASPSGGADASTAPSTGTPASTGEDTSGASGDTPTTDGDDAG
;
A
#
# COMPACT_ATOMS: atom_id res chain seq x y z
N MET A 1 4.57 -6.15 -25.02
CA MET A 1 5.84 -6.22 -24.28
C MET A 1 5.48 -6.30 -22.80
N ASN A 2 5.76 -7.44 -22.17
CA ASN A 2 5.53 -7.63 -20.73
C ASN A 2 6.77 -7.07 -20.01
N VAL A 3 6.75 -5.79 -19.64
CA VAL A 3 7.82 -5.23 -18.80
C VAL A 3 7.71 -5.95 -17.45
N ALA A 4 8.72 -6.75 -17.10
CA ALA A 4 8.81 -7.31 -15.78
C ALA A 4 8.89 -6.14 -14.79
N LEU A 5 7.80 -5.91 -14.06
CA LEU A 5 7.79 -4.94 -12.98
C LEU A 5 8.75 -5.43 -11.89
N ASP A 6 9.68 -4.57 -11.48
CA ASP A 6 10.50 -4.85 -10.32
C ASP A 6 9.58 -5.00 -9.09
N ILE A 7 9.68 -6.14 -8.39
CA ILE A 7 8.83 -6.43 -7.23
C ILE A 7 9.49 -5.78 -6.02
N PRO A 8 8.88 -4.77 -5.38
CA PRO A 8 9.47 -4.11 -4.23
C PRO A 8 9.69 -5.11 -3.09
N LEU A 9 10.76 -4.95 -2.32
CA LEU A 9 11.13 -5.87 -1.23
C LEU A 9 9.97 -6.16 -0.27
N ARG A 10 9.20 -5.13 0.10
CA ARG A 10 8.03 -5.28 0.98
C ARG A 10 6.92 -6.17 0.41
N VAL A 11 6.83 -6.28 -0.92
CA VAL A 11 5.91 -7.20 -1.60
C VAL A 11 6.56 -8.57 -1.73
N ALA A 12 7.84 -8.62 -2.13
CA ALA A 12 8.61 -9.85 -2.29
C ALA A 12 8.58 -10.72 -1.03
N GLU A 13 8.80 -10.13 0.15
CA GLU A 13 8.75 -10.84 1.43
C GLU A 13 7.38 -11.48 1.74
N LEU A 14 6.29 -10.87 1.27
CA LEU A 14 4.93 -11.31 1.60
C LEU A 14 4.40 -12.36 0.62
N ILE A 15 5.06 -12.53 -0.53
CA ILE A 15 4.70 -13.53 -1.53
C ILE A 15 5.55 -14.79 -1.45
N GLU A 16 6.60 -14.81 -0.63
CA GLU A 16 7.36 -16.03 -0.30
C GLU A 16 6.47 -17.08 0.39
N PRO A 17 6.67 -18.39 0.14
CA PRO A 17 5.83 -19.42 0.75
C PRO A 17 6.00 -19.42 2.28
N ILE A 18 4.92 -19.77 2.99
CA ILE A 18 5.02 -20.05 4.43
C ILE A 18 5.85 -21.33 4.62
N PRO A 19 6.87 -21.32 5.50
CA PRO A 19 7.64 -22.53 5.78
C PRO A 19 6.77 -23.66 6.33
N GLY A 20 6.93 -24.86 5.79
CA GLY A 20 6.20 -26.06 6.25
C GLY A 20 5.54 -26.83 5.12
N ALA A 21 4.48 -27.57 5.46
CA ALA A 21 3.80 -28.47 4.52
C ALA A 21 2.89 -27.75 3.52
N SER A 22 2.34 -26.60 3.89
CA SER A 22 1.45 -25.78 3.05
C SER A 22 2.13 -24.46 2.69
N PRO A 23 2.43 -24.17 1.41
CA PRO A 23 3.07 -22.91 1.02
C PRO A 23 2.16 -21.70 1.25
N THR A 24 0.84 -21.90 1.38
CA THR A 24 -0.12 -20.86 1.74
C THR A 24 -0.42 -20.79 3.23
N GLY A 25 0.21 -21.64 4.05
CA GLY A 25 -0.04 -21.72 5.48
C GLY A 25 -1.50 -22.08 5.80
N GLU A 26 -2.00 -21.58 6.93
CA GLU A 26 -3.34 -21.84 7.43
C GLU A 26 -4.37 -20.77 7.08
N ASP A 27 -5.65 -21.12 7.22
CA ASP A 27 -6.75 -20.14 7.18
C ASP A 27 -6.80 -19.39 8.52
N VAL A 28 -6.11 -18.25 8.59
CA VAL A 28 -6.02 -17.44 9.81
C VAL A 28 -7.37 -16.99 10.39
N ALA A 29 -8.43 -16.96 9.58
CA ALA A 29 -9.79 -16.68 10.07
C ALA A 29 -10.37 -17.81 10.92
N ARG A 30 -9.73 -18.99 10.92
CA ARG A 30 -10.11 -20.21 11.65
C ARG A 30 -8.91 -20.86 12.34
N SER A 31 -7.84 -20.11 12.54
CA SER A 31 -6.62 -20.62 13.15
C SER A 31 -6.87 -21.04 14.60
N GLU A 32 -6.22 -22.14 15.00
CA GLU A 32 -6.15 -22.57 16.39
C GLU A 32 -4.99 -21.87 17.14
N ASP A 33 -4.09 -21.19 16.41
CA ASP A 33 -3.06 -20.33 17.01
C ASP A 33 -3.72 -19.05 17.55
N PRO A 34 -3.67 -18.81 18.87
CA PRO A 34 -4.32 -17.66 19.49
C PRO A 34 -3.74 -16.32 19.01
N ILE A 35 -2.47 -16.28 18.60
CA ILE A 35 -1.83 -15.06 18.08
C ILE A 35 -2.35 -14.77 16.67
N ALA A 36 -2.37 -15.78 15.79
CA ALA A 36 -2.88 -15.63 14.43
C ALA A 36 -4.34 -15.21 14.41
N GLY A 37 -5.18 -15.89 15.21
CA GLY A 37 -6.60 -15.59 15.34
C GLY A 37 -6.86 -14.19 15.91
N ALA A 38 -6.08 -13.75 16.91
CA ALA A 38 -6.18 -12.40 17.46
C ALA A 38 -5.80 -11.32 16.43
N LEU A 39 -4.71 -11.51 15.69
CA LEU A 39 -4.30 -10.57 14.64
C LEU A 39 -5.37 -10.43 13.55
N TYR A 40 -5.97 -11.55 13.12
CA TYR A 40 -7.04 -11.53 12.13
C TYR A 40 -8.30 -10.83 12.67
N SER A 41 -8.72 -11.16 13.90
CA SER A 41 -9.91 -10.58 14.54
C SER A 41 -9.78 -9.07 14.73
N ASP A 42 -8.60 -8.60 15.12
CA ASP A 42 -8.28 -7.18 15.23
C ASP A 42 -8.45 -6.44 13.90
N LEU A 43 -7.92 -7.02 12.81
CA LEU A 43 -8.08 -6.46 11.47
C LEU A 43 -9.55 -6.45 11.04
N GLU A 44 -10.25 -7.56 11.24
CA GLU A 44 -11.66 -7.67 10.88
C GLU A 44 -12.51 -6.62 11.60
N MET A 45 -12.25 -6.39 12.89
CA MET A 45 -12.90 -5.34 13.67
C MET A 45 -12.58 -3.94 13.11
N ALA A 46 -11.31 -3.66 12.82
CA ALA A 46 -10.87 -2.38 12.28
C ALA A 46 -11.49 -2.04 10.92
N PHE A 47 -11.76 -3.04 10.07
CA PHE A 47 -12.30 -2.83 8.73
C PHE A 47 -13.81 -3.02 8.59
N SER A 48 -14.48 -3.59 9.60
CA SER A 48 -15.94 -3.77 9.65
C SER A 48 -16.67 -2.57 10.26
N GLN A 49 -16.00 -1.76 11.08
CA GLN A 49 -16.61 -0.60 11.73
C GLN A 49 -16.35 0.70 10.97
N PHE A 50 -17.29 1.64 11.06
CA PHE A 50 -17.07 3.01 10.64
C PHE A 50 -16.47 3.80 11.81
N GLY A 51 -15.19 4.15 11.70
CA GLY A 51 -14.47 4.88 12.76
C GLY A 51 -13.04 5.22 12.38
N PRO A 52 -12.29 5.87 13.29
CA PRO A 52 -10.86 6.09 13.11
C PRO A 52 -10.12 4.76 12.98
N VAL A 53 -9.29 4.64 11.94
CA VAL A 53 -8.47 3.45 11.69
C VAL A 53 -7.00 3.85 11.69
N ASP A 54 -6.20 3.21 12.55
CA ASP A 54 -4.74 3.30 12.47
C ASP A 54 -4.24 2.40 11.34
N TYR A 55 -4.10 2.97 10.14
CA TYR A 55 -3.65 2.24 8.96
C TYR A 55 -2.22 1.72 9.09
N ALA A 56 -1.33 2.43 9.80
CA ALA A 56 0.06 1.99 9.96
C ALA A 56 0.16 0.78 10.90
N ALA A 57 -0.60 0.76 12.00
CA ALA A 57 -0.67 -0.39 12.89
C ALA A 57 -1.31 -1.61 12.20
N ASN A 58 -2.40 -1.42 11.47
CA ASN A 58 -3.07 -2.50 10.77
C ASN A 58 -2.24 -3.03 9.58
N ALA A 59 -1.43 -2.18 8.92
CA ALA A 59 -0.47 -2.64 7.91
C ALA A 59 0.53 -3.65 8.49
N ARG A 60 1.07 -3.38 9.68
CA ARG A 60 2.01 -4.29 10.36
C ARG A 60 1.36 -5.63 10.67
N LYS A 61 0.17 -5.63 11.30
CA LYS A 61 -0.60 -6.84 11.60
C LYS A 61 -0.88 -7.68 10.35
N ALA A 62 -1.34 -7.03 9.28
CA ALA A 62 -1.64 -7.72 8.03
C ALA A 62 -0.39 -8.30 7.36
N ALA A 63 0.73 -7.57 7.40
CA ALA A 63 2.01 -8.08 6.92
C ALA A 63 2.52 -9.27 7.75
N ASP A 64 2.37 -9.23 9.08
CA ASP A 64 2.78 -10.33 9.96
C ASP A 64 1.96 -11.60 9.69
N ILE A 65 0.64 -11.47 9.51
CA ILE A 65 -0.23 -12.56 9.04
C ILE A 65 0.30 -13.18 7.75
N LEU A 66 0.49 -12.35 6.72
CA LEU A 66 0.90 -12.82 5.40
C LEU A 66 2.31 -13.41 5.40
N ARG A 67 3.19 -12.94 6.27
CA ARG A 67 4.59 -13.42 6.36
C ARG A 67 4.70 -14.74 7.12
N GLN A 68 3.93 -14.92 8.20
CA GLN A 68 4.18 -15.99 9.17
C GLN A 68 3.10 -17.07 9.23
N TYR A 69 1.84 -16.73 8.94
CA TYR A 69 0.72 -17.61 9.27
C TYR A 69 -0.02 -18.13 8.04
N GLY A 70 -0.44 -17.23 7.14
CA GLY A 70 -1.28 -17.65 6.03
C GLY A 70 -1.43 -16.64 4.91
N LYS A 71 -1.47 -17.13 3.67
CA LYS A 71 -1.71 -16.35 2.46
C LYS A 71 -3.21 -16.13 2.27
N HIS A 72 -3.71 -15.09 2.92
CA HIS A 72 -5.14 -14.79 2.99
C HIS A 72 -5.51 -13.54 2.17
N LEU A 73 -6.37 -13.69 1.15
CA LEU A 73 -6.70 -12.61 0.20
C LEU A 73 -7.39 -11.41 0.85
N ARG A 74 -8.22 -11.63 1.88
CA ARG A 74 -8.87 -10.52 2.58
C ARG A 74 -7.85 -9.67 3.34
N VAL A 75 -6.84 -10.31 3.90
CA VAL A 75 -5.77 -9.64 4.64
C VAL A 75 -4.90 -8.85 3.66
N ALA A 76 -4.60 -9.40 2.49
CA ALA A 76 -3.93 -8.67 1.42
C ALA A 76 -4.74 -7.45 0.92
N ALA A 77 -6.07 -7.56 0.82
CA ALA A 77 -6.93 -6.44 0.45
C ALA A 77 -6.95 -5.33 1.52
N TRP A 78 -6.99 -5.69 2.80
CA TRP A 78 -6.84 -4.74 3.90
C TRP A 78 -5.46 -4.07 3.93
N LEU A 79 -4.40 -4.84 3.69
CA LEU A 79 -3.05 -4.31 3.59
C LEU A 79 -2.91 -3.32 2.43
N CYS A 80 -3.50 -3.64 1.27
CA CYS A 80 -3.57 -2.72 0.14
C CYS A 80 -4.23 -1.38 0.52
N LEU A 81 -5.36 -1.43 1.25
CA LEU A 81 -5.97 -0.21 1.76
C LEU A 81 -5.03 0.52 2.72
N CYS A 82 -4.39 -0.18 3.67
CA CYS A 82 -3.48 0.46 4.61
C CYS A 82 -2.33 1.17 3.90
N TRP A 83 -1.63 0.50 3.00
CA TRP A 83 -0.54 1.10 2.23
C TRP A 83 -1.02 2.25 1.35
N SER A 84 -2.20 2.16 0.73
CA SER A 84 -2.75 3.28 -0.03
C SER A 84 -2.99 4.52 0.83
N ARG A 85 -3.27 4.33 2.12
CA ARG A 85 -3.55 5.40 3.09
C ARG A 85 -2.28 5.99 3.69
N THR A 86 -1.22 5.20 3.85
CA THR A 86 0.05 5.67 4.41
C THR A 86 0.99 6.21 3.34
N ASP A 87 1.02 5.58 2.16
CA ASP A 87 2.05 5.81 1.13
C ASP A 87 1.44 6.23 -0.23
N GLY A 88 0.16 6.58 -0.26
CA GLY A 88 -0.52 7.09 -1.45
C GLY A 88 -0.49 6.13 -2.64
N LEU A 89 -0.16 6.64 -3.83
CA LEU A 89 -0.15 5.87 -5.07
C LEU A 89 0.89 4.74 -5.06
N ALA A 90 2.08 4.96 -4.49
CA ALA A 90 3.09 3.90 -4.35
C ALA A 90 2.60 2.77 -3.44
N GLY A 91 1.92 3.12 -2.35
CA GLY A 91 1.22 2.18 -1.47
C GLY A 91 0.16 1.35 -2.18
N PHE A 92 -0.69 2.03 -2.94
CA PHE A 92 -1.75 1.40 -3.71
C PHE A 92 -1.19 0.46 -4.79
N ARG A 93 -0.17 0.89 -5.54
CA ARG A 93 0.55 0.06 -6.52
C ARG A 93 1.02 -1.24 -5.89
N ASP A 94 1.72 -1.15 -4.76
CA ASP A 94 2.33 -2.32 -4.12
C ASP A 94 1.28 -3.26 -3.53
N GLY A 95 0.17 -2.71 -3.03
CA GLY A 95 -0.97 -3.48 -2.57
C GLY A 95 -1.67 -4.25 -3.70
N LEU A 96 -1.86 -3.61 -4.86
CA LEU A 96 -2.39 -4.29 -6.05
C LEU A 96 -1.41 -5.36 -6.54
N LEU A 97 -0.12 -5.06 -6.57
CA LEU A 97 0.93 -6.00 -6.99
C LEU A 97 0.95 -7.23 -6.09
N LEU A 98 0.87 -7.04 -4.77
CA LEU A 98 0.77 -8.12 -3.80
C LEU A 98 -0.40 -9.06 -4.11
N ILE A 99 -1.60 -8.52 -4.31
CA ILE A 99 -2.79 -9.34 -4.59
C ILE A 99 -2.64 -10.09 -5.92
N LYS A 100 -2.15 -9.39 -6.96
CA LYS A 100 -1.86 -10.00 -8.26
C LYS A 100 -0.87 -11.16 -8.13
N GLU A 101 0.23 -10.97 -7.40
CA GLU A 101 1.27 -11.99 -7.23
C GLU A 101 0.76 -13.18 -6.41
N LEU A 102 -0.01 -12.94 -5.35
CA LEU A 102 -0.64 -14.02 -4.58
C LEU A 102 -1.56 -14.87 -5.46
N LEU A 103 -2.44 -14.24 -6.25
CA LEU A 103 -3.34 -14.94 -7.18
C LEU A 103 -2.56 -15.71 -8.25
N THR A 104 -1.47 -15.12 -8.77
CA THR A 104 -0.62 -15.76 -9.79
C THR A 104 0.07 -17.01 -9.24
N ARG A 105 0.62 -16.93 -8.02
CA ARG A 105 1.47 -17.99 -7.44
C ARG A 105 0.68 -19.12 -6.80
N TYR A 106 -0.40 -18.78 -6.11
CA TYR A 106 -1.09 -19.71 -5.22
C TYR A 106 -2.50 -20.07 -5.69
N GLY A 107 -3.17 -19.22 -6.47
CA GLY A 107 -4.49 -19.50 -7.05
C GLY A 107 -5.48 -20.09 -6.03
N ASP A 108 -5.94 -21.31 -6.29
CA ASP A 108 -6.93 -22.00 -5.46
C ASP A 108 -6.44 -22.44 -4.08
N GLN A 109 -5.13 -22.42 -3.82
CA GLN A 109 -4.54 -22.72 -2.51
C GLN A 109 -4.67 -21.55 -1.52
N LEU A 110 -5.08 -20.37 -1.98
CA LEU A 110 -5.24 -19.18 -1.13
C LEU A 110 -6.44 -19.30 -0.19
N HIS A 111 -6.32 -18.62 0.94
CA HIS A 111 -7.40 -18.47 1.90
C HIS A 111 -8.23 -17.21 1.64
N PRO A 112 -9.56 -17.23 1.86
CA PRO A 112 -10.36 -18.40 2.26
C PRO A 112 -10.46 -19.45 1.14
N ALA A 113 -10.61 -20.73 1.50
CA ALA A 113 -10.62 -21.84 0.54
C ALA A 113 -11.77 -21.81 -0.49
N LYS A 114 -12.87 -21.10 -0.20
CA LYS A 114 -14.04 -21.04 -1.09
C LYS A 114 -13.86 -19.96 -2.18
N PRO A 115 -14.00 -20.28 -3.48
CA PRO A 115 -13.85 -19.30 -4.57
C PRO A 115 -14.69 -18.04 -4.41
N LYS A 116 -15.97 -18.19 -4.03
CA LYS A 116 -16.87 -17.06 -3.76
C LYS A 116 -16.35 -16.12 -2.66
N GLN A 117 -15.70 -16.67 -1.63
CA GLN A 117 -15.14 -15.88 -0.54
C GLN A 117 -13.83 -15.20 -0.96
N ARG A 118 -13.01 -15.85 -1.79
CA ARG A 118 -11.84 -15.21 -2.43
C ARG A 118 -12.25 -14.05 -3.33
N SER A 119 -13.24 -14.24 -4.19
CA SER A 119 -13.81 -13.18 -5.02
C SER A 119 -14.31 -12.01 -4.16
N ALA A 120 -15.08 -12.29 -3.10
CA ALA A 120 -15.54 -11.26 -2.17
C ALA A 120 -14.38 -10.54 -1.43
N ALA A 121 -13.26 -11.21 -1.20
CA ALA A 121 -12.07 -10.58 -0.63
C ALA A 121 -11.41 -9.61 -1.61
N VAL A 122 -11.27 -9.97 -2.89
CA VAL A 122 -10.74 -9.06 -3.92
C VAL A 122 -11.71 -7.90 -4.20
N GLN A 123 -13.02 -8.17 -4.16
CA GLN A 123 -14.09 -7.18 -4.29
C GLN A 123 -13.98 -6.03 -3.27
N PHE A 124 -13.33 -6.24 -2.13
CA PHE A 124 -13.04 -5.18 -1.15
C PHE A 124 -12.27 -4.01 -1.75
N LEU A 125 -11.47 -4.24 -2.79
CA LEU A 125 -10.75 -3.18 -3.50
C LEU A 125 -11.70 -2.11 -4.10
N ASN A 126 -12.98 -2.43 -4.28
CA ASN A 126 -14.02 -1.49 -4.75
C ASN A 126 -14.61 -0.60 -3.62
N ASP A 127 -14.15 -0.76 -2.39
CA ASP A 127 -14.63 -0.03 -1.21
C ASP A 127 -14.40 1.48 -1.32
N THR A 128 -15.33 2.27 -0.80
CA THR A 128 -15.29 3.74 -0.90
C THR A 128 -14.10 4.37 -0.17
N ARG A 129 -13.47 3.64 0.76
CA ARG A 129 -12.25 4.11 1.45
C ARG A 129 -11.08 4.35 0.51
N PHE A 130 -11.04 3.68 -0.65
CA PHE A 130 -10.03 3.95 -1.68
C PHE A 130 -10.26 5.28 -2.41
N ARG A 131 -11.44 5.92 -2.30
CA ARG A 131 -11.72 7.23 -2.93
C ARG A 131 -10.84 8.36 -2.41
N ALA A 132 -10.16 8.18 -1.29
CA ALA A 132 -9.16 9.15 -0.85
C ALA A 132 -8.01 9.35 -1.86
N LEU A 133 -7.74 8.33 -2.68
CA LEU A 133 -6.79 8.44 -3.78
C LEU A 133 -7.29 9.39 -4.90
N GLU A 134 -8.60 9.58 -5.06
CA GLU A 134 -9.16 10.54 -6.03
C GLU A 134 -8.81 11.99 -5.69
N LYS A 135 -8.47 12.27 -4.42
CA LYS A 135 -8.07 13.60 -3.96
C LYS A 135 -6.58 13.88 -4.18
N VAL A 136 -5.80 12.85 -4.51
CA VAL A 136 -4.38 13.02 -4.86
C VAL A 136 -4.35 13.60 -6.27
N SER A 137 -3.84 14.82 -6.41
CA SER A 137 -3.53 15.38 -7.73
C SER A 137 -2.18 14.83 -8.19
N PRO A 138 -2.14 13.87 -9.14
CA PRO A 138 -0.88 13.30 -9.58
C PRO A 138 -0.02 14.36 -10.26
N SER A 139 1.25 14.38 -9.90
CA SER A 139 2.28 15.18 -10.56
C SER A 139 2.88 14.40 -11.74
N PRO A 140 3.62 15.03 -12.66
CA PRO A 140 4.34 14.31 -13.71
C PRO A 140 5.30 13.24 -13.17
N ALA A 141 5.82 13.40 -11.95
CA ALA A 141 6.67 12.41 -11.29
C ALA A 141 5.92 11.12 -10.92
N ASP A 142 4.59 11.17 -10.80
CA ASP A 142 3.74 10.02 -10.48
C ASP A 142 3.37 9.20 -11.73
N GLY A 143 3.74 9.67 -12.93
CA GLY A 143 3.32 9.05 -14.18
C GLY A 143 3.75 7.59 -14.28
N GLU A 144 4.99 7.26 -13.90
CA GLU A 144 5.45 5.87 -13.92
C GLU A 144 4.60 4.99 -12.99
N THR A 145 4.41 5.41 -11.73
CA THR A 145 3.58 4.71 -10.75
C THR A 145 2.14 4.54 -11.25
N ALA A 146 1.57 5.57 -11.87
CA ALA A 146 0.24 5.52 -12.47
C ALA A 146 0.14 4.50 -13.62
N GLY A 147 1.17 4.44 -14.48
CA GLY A 147 1.29 3.41 -15.52
C GLY A 147 1.39 2.00 -14.95
N GLN A 148 2.18 1.82 -13.89
CA GLN A 148 2.33 0.55 -13.18
C GLN A 148 0.99 0.10 -12.56
N ILE A 149 0.28 1.00 -11.87
CA ILE A 149 -1.07 0.74 -11.32
C ILE A 149 -2.01 0.27 -12.43
N SER A 150 -2.00 0.94 -13.59
CA SER A 150 -2.85 0.56 -14.72
C SER A 150 -2.55 -0.83 -15.25
N GLY A 151 -1.26 -1.15 -15.47
CA GLY A 151 -0.84 -2.47 -15.92
C GLY A 151 -1.19 -3.59 -14.93
N ILE A 152 -0.90 -3.38 -13.64
CA ILE A 152 -1.23 -4.35 -12.59
C ILE A 152 -2.75 -4.56 -12.50
N PHE A 153 -3.54 -3.49 -12.59
CA PHE A 153 -5.00 -3.58 -12.52
C PHE A 153 -5.60 -4.34 -13.70
N GLN A 154 -5.07 -4.15 -14.92
CA GLN A 154 -5.50 -4.93 -16.09
C GLN A 154 -5.22 -6.42 -15.91
N GLU A 155 -4.03 -6.76 -15.43
CA GLU A 155 -3.65 -8.15 -15.16
C GLU A 155 -4.47 -8.76 -14.02
N LEU A 156 -4.77 -7.98 -12.97
CA LEU A 156 -5.64 -8.40 -11.89
C LEU A 156 -7.06 -8.71 -12.39
N ASN A 157 -7.61 -7.88 -13.29
CA ASN A 157 -8.92 -8.14 -13.90
C ASN A 157 -8.92 -9.42 -14.74
N ARG A 158 -7.85 -9.66 -15.51
CA ARG A 158 -7.67 -10.90 -16.29
C ARG A 158 -7.67 -12.13 -15.36
N LEU A 159 -6.84 -12.11 -14.32
CA LEU A 159 -6.77 -13.19 -13.32
C LEU A 159 -8.11 -13.42 -12.62
N CYS A 160 -8.84 -12.36 -12.29
CA CYS A 160 -10.16 -12.46 -11.68
C CYS A 160 -11.19 -13.11 -12.61
N GLY A 161 -11.16 -12.79 -13.91
CA GLY A 161 -12.03 -13.41 -14.91
C GLY A 161 -11.75 -14.90 -15.10
N GLU A 162 -10.49 -15.31 -14.97
CA GLU A 162 -10.07 -16.71 -15.09
C GLU A 162 -10.37 -17.53 -13.84
N GLN A 163 -9.98 -17.03 -12.66
CA GLN A 163 -10.07 -17.78 -11.40
C GLN A 163 -11.44 -17.70 -10.72
N PHE A 164 -12.25 -16.68 -11.04
CA PHE A 164 -13.56 -16.45 -10.43
C PHE A 164 -14.68 -16.36 -11.47
N SER A 165 -14.60 -17.15 -12.54
CA SER A 165 -15.48 -17.07 -13.72
C SER A 165 -16.98 -17.11 -13.41
N GLU A 166 -17.40 -17.85 -12.37
CA GLU A 166 -18.82 -17.88 -11.96
C GLU A 166 -19.28 -16.57 -11.29
N GLN A 167 -18.41 -15.95 -10.50
CA GLN A 167 -18.72 -14.76 -9.70
C GLN A 167 -17.49 -13.85 -9.60
N PRO A 168 -17.13 -13.13 -10.67
CA PRO A 168 -15.97 -12.25 -10.66
C PRO A 168 -16.22 -11.02 -9.76
N PRO A 169 -15.18 -10.49 -9.08
CA PRO A 169 -15.31 -9.26 -8.30
C PRO A 169 -15.59 -8.07 -9.22
N ASN A 170 -16.52 -7.21 -8.81
CA ASN A 170 -16.79 -5.91 -9.43
C ASN A 170 -15.74 -4.88 -8.98
N LEU A 171 -14.85 -4.47 -9.85
CA LEU A 171 -13.82 -3.46 -9.54
C LEU A 171 -14.09 -2.10 -10.18
N GLY A 172 -15.36 -1.77 -10.46
CA GLY A 172 -15.75 -0.61 -11.28
C GLY A 172 -15.33 0.75 -10.73
N ASN A 173 -15.34 0.95 -9.40
CA ASN A 173 -14.87 2.21 -8.80
C ASN A 173 -13.36 2.38 -9.00
N LEU A 174 -12.60 1.28 -8.98
CA LEU A 174 -11.17 1.33 -9.27
C LEU A 174 -10.90 1.56 -10.75
N SER A 175 -11.70 0.98 -11.66
CA SER A 175 -11.53 1.21 -13.10
C SER A 175 -11.53 2.70 -13.44
N GLY A 176 -12.46 3.48 -12.88
CA GLY A 176 -12.52 4.93 -13.09
C GLY A 176 -11.33 5.69 -12.48
N LEU A 177 -10.83 5.25 -11.32
CA LEU A 177 -9.62 5.82 -10.71
C LEU A 177 -8.39 5.53 -11.57
N VAL A 178 -8.22 4.29 -12.01
CA VAL A 178 -7.11 3.84 -12.85
C VAL A 178 -7.11 4.55 -14.20
N GLU A 179 -8.28 4.76 -14.83
CA GLU A 179 -8.40 5.52 -16.08
C GLU A 179 -8.02 6.99 -15.89
N LYS A 180 -8.34 7.60 -14.75
CA LYS A 180 -7.88 8.96 -14.45
C LYS A 180 -6.37 9.01 -14.27
N LEU A 181 -5.80 8.06 -13.55
CA LEU A 181 -4.35 7.97 -13.31
C LEU A 181 -3.58 7.73 -14.62
N SER A 182 -4.10 6.89 -15.52
CA SER A 182 -3.41 6.57 -16.79
C SER A 182 -3.23 7.78 -17.70
N ARG A 183 -4.10 8.81 -17.59
CA ARG A 183 -3.96 10.08 -18.32
C ARG A 183 -2.73 10.89 -17.91
N PHE A 184 -2.11 10.57 -16.77
CA PHE A 184 -0.88 11.19 -16.28
C PHE A 184 0.34 10.27 -16.43
N GLY A 185 0.17 9.07 -17.00
CA GLY A 185 1.26 8.13 -17.25
C GLY A 185 2.36 8.71 -18.15
N PRO A 186 3.54 8.08 -18.24
CA PRO A 186 4.70 8.60 -18.97
C PRO A 186 4.42 8.90 -20.47
N ALA A 187 3.35 8.36 -21.03
CA ALA A 187 2.89 8.64 -22.39
C ALA A 187 2.16 10.00 -22.57
N SER A 188 1.79 10.68 -21.48
CA SER A 188 1.12 11.99 -21.55
C SER A 188 2.11 13.17 -21.65
N ALA A 189 3.40 12.92 -21.40
CA ALA A 189 4.47 13.91 -21.57
C ALA A 189 4.87 14.14 -23.04
N GLU A 190 4.39 13.32 -23.97
CA GLU A 190 4.58 13.50 -25.41
C GLU A 190 3.24 13.76 -26.11
N SER A 191 2.56 14.85 -25.73
CA SER A 191 1.75 15.56 -26.74
C SER A 191 2.65 16.61 -27.38
N PRO A 192 2.92 16.54 -28.70
CA PRO A 192 3.67 17.58 -29.38
C PRO A 192 2.89 18.86 -29.21
N SER A 193 3.48 19.80 -28.48
CA SER A 193 3.09 21.20 -28.50
C SER A 193 3.01 21.59 -29.97
N ASN A 194 1.79 21.90 -30.39
CA ASN A 194 1.44 22.43 -31.70
C ASN A 194 2.45 23.56 -31.99
N ALA A 195 3.46 23.26 -32.81
CA ALA A 195 4.27 24.29 -33.41
C ALA A 195 3.36 24.97 -34.43
N ASP A 196 2.72 26.05 -34.01
CA ASP A 196 2.13 27.00 -34.94
C ASP A 196 3.16 27.28 -36.04
N PRO A 197 2.80 27.19 -37.33
CA PRO A 197 3.70 27.55 -38.39
C PRO A 197 3.92 29.05 -38.29
N VAL A 198 5.07 29.46 -37.74
CA VAL A 198 5.55 30.83 -37.84
C VAL A 198 5.63 31.15 -39.34
N PRO A 199 4.88 32.13 -39.86
CA PRO A 199 5.00 32.51 -41.25
C PRO A 199 6.39 33.09 -41.45
N THR A 200 7.18 32.42 -42.28
CA THR A 200 8.45 32.93 -42.80
C THR A 200 8.13 34.19 -43.59
N SER A 201 8.44 35.35 -43.01
CA SER A 201 8.54 36.60 -43.75
C SER A 201 10.00 36.74 -44.17
N ALA A 202 10.23 36.53 -45.46
CA ALA A 202 11.52 36.73 -46.08
C ALA A 202 11.71 38.24 -46.36
N GLU A 203 12.72 38.85 -45.73
CA GLU A 203 13.28 40.11 -46.22
C GLU A 203 14.75 40.26 -45.78
N PRO A 204 15.70 40.35 -46.72
CA PRO A 204 16.98 41.04 -46.57
C PRO A 204 17.00 42.31 -47.47
N PRO A 205 18.01 43.20 -47.44
CA PRO A 205 19.20 43.30 -46.58
C PRO A 205 19.46 44.74 -46.02
N ALA A 206 20.36 44.89 -45.03
CA ALA A 206 21.23 46.08 -44.95
C ALA A 206 22.42 45.88 -44.00
N ARG A 207 23.55 46.43 -44.42
CA ARG A 207 24.91 46.34 -43.89
C ARG A 207 25.22 47.62 -43.11
N ALA A 208 25.96 47.54 -41.99
CA ALA A 208 27.17 48.35 -41.70
C ALA A 208 27.57 48.43 -40.21
N ALA A 209 28.89 48.29 -40.01
CA ALA A 209 29.78 49.07 -39.14
C ALA A 209 29.89 48.82 -37.61
N ALA A 210 31.12 48.41 -37.26
CA ALA A 210 31.90 48.51 -36.03
C ALA A 210 31.72 49.80 -35.17
N THR A 211 31.97 49.72 -33.84
CA THR A 211 33.27 50.03 -33.18
C THR A 211 33.18 49.93 -31.64
N ASP A 212 34.36 49.75 -31.03
CA ASP A 212 34.73 49.63 -29.61
C ASP A 212 34.16 50.64 -28.60
N GLY A 213 34.20 50.28 -27.30
CA GLY A 213 34.28 51.29 -26.24
C GLY A 213 33.92 50.88 -24.80
N ASN A 214 34.94 50.40 -24.07
CA ASN A 214 35.28 50.72 -22.67
C ASN A 214 34.37 50.35 -21.46
N ALA A 215 35.05 49.94 -20.40
CA ALA A 215 34.63 49.44 -19.09
C ALA A 215 34.32 50.58 -18.06
N PRO A 216 34.43 50.38 -16.73
CA PRO A 216 33.64 49.55 -15.80
C PRO A 216 33.04 50.40 -14.65
N ASN A 217 32.08 49.88 -13.87
CA ASN A 217 31.93 50.37 -12.49
C ASN A 217 31.42 49.32 -11.49
N ARG A 218 31.93 49.51 -10.27
CA ARG A 218 31.95 48.72 -9.06
C ARG A 218 30.64 48.87 -8.26
N SER A 219 30.30 47.86 -7.47
CA SER A 219 29.85 48.00 -6.07
C SER A 219 29.71 46.61 -5.44
N ALA A 220 30.58 46.27 -4.48
CA ALA A 220 30.30 46.27 -3.03
C ALA A 220 29.68 44.93 -2.57
N ALA A 221 30.47 44.07 -1.91
CA ALA A 221 30.66 44.01 -0.44
C ALA A 221 29.77 42.87 0.11
N SER A 222 30.33 41.69 0.40
CA SER A 222 31.05 41.31 1.64
C SER A 222 30.15 40.47 2.57
N PRO A 223 30.73 39.66 3.49
CA PRO A 223 30.34 38.26 3.63
C PRO A 223 29.93 37.84 5.06
N SER A 224 29.48 36.57 5.15
CA SER A 224 29.83 35.52 6.13
C SER A 224 29.83 35.77 7.66
N GLY A 225 29.32 34.74 8.37
CA GLY A 225 29.64 34.41 9.78
C GLY A 225 28.44 34.56 10.71
N GLY A 226 28.15 33.67 11.66
CA GLY A 226 28.73 32.43 12.18
C GLY A 226 27.61 31.71 12.96
N ALA A 227 27.70 30.40 13.22
CA ALA A 227 28.17 29.80 14.49
C ALA A 227 27.38 30.33 15.71
N ASP A 228 26.86 29.57 16.66
CA ASP A 228 27.19 28.26 17.22
C ASP A 228 26.03 27.97 18.22
N ALA A 229 25.57 26.73 18.43
CA ALA A 229 25.97 25.85 19.55
C ALA A 229 24.76 25.50 20.45
N SER A 230 24.65 24.18 20.72
CA SER A 230 24.30 23.53 22.00
C SER A 230 22.99 23.95 22.71
N THR A 231 22.11 23.04 23.12
CA THR A 231 22.32 22.20 24.31
C THR A 231 21.15 21.20 24.46
N ALA A 232 21.44 19.93 24.74
CA ALA A 232 20.53 18.94 25.33
C ALA A 232 21.03 18.63 26.77
N PRO A 233 20.45 17.71 27.57
CA PRO A 233 19.07 17.22 27.72
C PRO A 233 18.58 17.39 29.19
N SER A 234 17.33 17.02 29.50
CA SER A 234 16.88 16.82 30.89
C SER A 234 16.09 15.53 31.05
N THR A 235 16.65 14.64 31.87
CA THR A 235 16.07 13.42 32.46
C THR A 235 15.15 13.75 33.63
N GLY A 236 14.15 12.90 33.90
CA GLY A 236 13.39 12.94 35.15
C GLY A 236 12.40 11.79 35.31
N THR A 237 12.87 10.69 35.89
CA THR A 237 12.07 9.65 36.57
C THR A 237 12.01 10.00 38.06
N PRO A 238 10.96 9.60 38.78
CA PRO A 238 11.20 8.68 39.89
C PRO A 238 10.19 7.52 39.97
N ALA A 239 10.67 6.45 40.60
CA ALA A 239 9.95 5.22 40.96
C ALA A 239 9.42 5.27 42.41
N SER A 240 8.70 4.19 42.79
CA SER A 240 8.41 3.67 44.15
C SER A 240 6.93 3.79 44.58
N THR A 241 6.23 2.87 45.27
CA THR A 241 6.31 1.44 45.67
C THR A 241 4.98 1.15 46.43
N GLY A 242 4.53 -0.11 46.50
CA GLY A 242 3.53 -0.60 47.47
C GLY A 242 2.60 -1.64 46.86
N GLU A 243 2.95 -2.93 46.86
CA GLU A 243 2.60 -3.93 47.90
C GLU A 243 1.10 -4.02 48.21
N ASP A 244 0.45 -5.10 47.76
CA ASP A 244 -0.34 -5.93 48.68
C ASP A 244 -0.44 -7.37 48.15
N THR A 245 0.18 -8.30 48.88
CA THR A 245 0.03 -9.75 48.72
C THR A 245 -0.53 -10.29 50.03
N SER A 246 -1.78 -10.78 50.04
CA SER A 246 -2.26 -11.74 51.04
C SER A 246 -3.62 -12.28 50.59
N GLY A 247 -3.69 -13.54 50.16
CA GLY A 247 -4.28 -14.63 50.96
C GLY A 247 -5.67 -14.99 50.41
N ALA A 248 -6.24 -16.18 50.55
CA ALA A 248 -5.79 -17.45 51.06
C ALA A 248 -6.88 -18.48 50.67
N SER A 249 -6.48 -19.75 50.55
CA SER A 249 -7.22 -20.97 50.96
C SER A 249 -8.50 -21.44 50.25
N GLY A 250 -8.47 -22.76 49.98
CA GLY A 250 -9.60 -23.70 49.97
C GLY A 250 -10.39 -23.72 48.67
N ASP A 251 -10.91 -24.84 48.17
CA ASP A 251 -11.10 -26.17 48.71
C ASP A 251 -11.54 -27.05 47.52
N THR A 252 -11.00 -28.25 47.37
CA THR A 252 -11.61 -29.30 46.55
C THR A 252 -12.60 -30.06 47.43
N PRO A 253 -13.77 -30.44 46.91
CA PRO A 253 -13.96 -31.88 46.81
C PRO A 253 -14.70 -32.35 45.55
N THR A 254 -14.21 -33.49 45.09
CA THR A 254 -14.92 -34.61 44.45
C THR A 254 -16.37 -34.79 44.94
N THR A 255 -17.30 -34.95 44.00
CA THR A 255 -18.44 -35.87 44.16
C THR A 255 -18.74 -36.56 42.83
N ASP A 256 -18.52 -37.87 42.85
CA ASP A 256 -19.17 -38.91 42.05
C ASP A 256 -20.71 -38.86 42.10
N GLY A 257 -21.32 -39.48 41.09
CA GLY A 257 -22.76 -39.78 40.96
C GLY A 257 -23.13 -39.76 39.47
N ASP A 258 -22.96 -40.83 38.71
CA ASP A 258 -23.65 -42.13 38.76
C ASP A 258 -25.18 -42.02 38.54
N ASP A 259 -25.56 -42.44 37.33
CA ASP A 259 -26.67 -43.35 36.99
C ASP A 259 -28.16 -42.91 36.99
N ALA A 260 -28.80 -43.44 35.94
CA ALA A 260 -30.21 -43.81 35.76
C ALA A 260 -31.32 -42.73 35.76
N GLY A 261 -32.06 -42.70 34.63
CA GLY A 261 -33.45 -42.26 34.57
C GLY A 261 -33.84 -41.53 33.31
#